data_AF-A0A8S1W3K7-F1
#
_entry.id   AF-A0A8S1W3K7-F1
#
_cell.length_a   1.000
_cell.length_b   1.000
_cell.length_c   1.000
_cell.angle_alpha   90.00
_cell.angle_beta   90.00
_cell.angle_gamma   90.00
#
_symmetry.space_group_name_H-M   'P 1'
#
loop_
_entity.id
_entity.type
_entity.pdbx_description
1 polymer ?
#
loop_
_entity_poly.entity_id
_entity_poly.type
_entity_poly.pdbx_seq_one_letter_code
_entity_poly.pdbx_strand_id
1 'polypeptide(L)'
;MQQNPLELKINTFNLTSSPEKFICISTQCQEKRDQSFGCYEQIMVVMNRLIKKHNQIDQLHFDKIIEIKTFLSQIQQKQQKKIELLEIVIQIRNSESDLKQIIETIQDQKSVSKNQTNQQWLISEILENRSVQEFQNFTLLYENSFSKPFTNYSYEQILLKVFQDKKDQIVCIGAKLNLNLKLIGCDLASEVFSLTQNAYSARKNKNGEIYWYWFSSKSFGFSPNRNIALNNIDEEDPFCELRFSYCTTKNLEDRRIGSLKAYKNTKEYNLVIYMLKENN
;
A
#
# COMPACT_ATOMS: atom_id res chain seq x y z
N MET A 1 -45.57 -74.24 13.03
CA MET A 1 -44.16 -74.62 12.83
C MET A 1 -43.30 -73.76 13.74
N GLN A 2 -42.75 -74.33 14.81
CA GLN A 2 -41.84 -73.64 15.74
C GLN A 2 -40.45 -73.56 15.09
N GLN A 3 -39.87 -72.36 14.99
CA GLN A 3 -38.48 -72.18 14.57
C GLN A 3 -37.57 -72.41 15.77
N ASN A 4 -36.68 -73.39 15.69
CA ASN A 4 -35.59 -73.58 16.65
C ASN A 4 -34.56 -72.44 16.46
N PRO A 5 -34.11 -71.77 17.53
CA PRO A 5 -33.01 -70.83 17.44
C PRO A 5 -31.72 -71.59 17.10
N LEU A 6 -30.98 -71.07 16.10
CA LEU A 6 -29.67 -71.57 15.73
C LEU A 6 -28.70 -71.43 16.90
N GLU A 7 -28.27 -72.55 17.44
CA GLU A 7 -27.27 -72.64 18.49
C GLU A 7 -25.88 -72.30 17.91
N LEU A 8 -25.37 -71.12 18.25
CA LEU A 8 -24.06 -70.64 17.79
C LEU A 8 -22.97 -71.32 18.62
N LYS A 9 -22.36 -72.39 18.09
CA LYS A 9 -21.18 -73.03 18.69
C LYS A 9 -19.93 -72.17 18.46
N ILE A 10 -19.51 -71.47 19.50
CA ILE A 10 -18.25 -70.71 19.52
C ILE A 10 -17.13 -71.67 19.91
N ASN A 11 -16.30 -72.08 18.95
CA ASN A 11 -15.08 -72.83 19.23
C ASN A 11 -13.96 -71.84 19.57
N THR A 12 -13.55 -71.79 20.84
CA THR A 12 -12.37 -71.02 21.29
C THR A 12 -11.12 -71.88 21.22
N PHE A 13 -10.09 -71.43 20.49
CA PHE A 13 -8.75 -72.00 20.52
C PHE A 13 -7.83 -71.12 21.37
N ASN A 14 -7.18 -71.70 22.37
CA ASN A 14 -6.10 -71.06 23.14
C ASN A 14 -4.78 -71.43 22.49
N LEU A 15 -4.13 -70.47 21.82
CA LEU A 15 -2.87 -70.71 21.10
C LEU A 15 -1.66 -69.99 21.70
N THR A 16 -1.79 -69.27 22.81
CA THR A 16 -0.66 -68.70 23.55
C THR A 16 -0.96 -68.61 25.05
N SER A 17 0.09 -68.58 25.88
CA SER A 17 0.04 -68.42 27.34
C SER A 17 -0.31 -66.99 27.81
N SER A 18 -0.86 -66.16 26.92
CA SER A 18 -1.41 -64.84 27.22
C SER A 18 -2.94 -64.89 27.14
N PRO A 19 -3.70 -64.39 28.13
CA PRO A 19 -5.15 -64.57 28.22
C PRO A 19 -5.97 -63.72 27.24
N GLU A 20 -5.34 -63.05 26.27
CA GLU A 20 -6.05 -62.28 25.26
C GLU A 20 -6.55 -63.19 24.13
N LYS A 21 -7.86 -63.50 24.17
CA LYS A 21 -8.57 -64.27 23.15
C LYS A 21 -8.81 -63.40 21.92
N PHE A 22 -8.03 -63.61 20.86
CA PHE A 22 -8.30 -63.00 19.56
C PHE A 22 -9.40 -63.78 18.83
N ILE A 23 -10.50 -63.10 18.50
CA ILE A 23 -11.62 -63.67 17.73
C ILE A 23 -11.38 -63.39 16.25
N CYS A 24 -11.22 -64.43 15.44
CA CYS A 24 -11.19 -64.31 13.99
C CYS A 24 -12.64 -64.16 13.47
N ILE A 25 -12.97 -63.01 12.91
CA ILE A 25 -14.34 -62.66 12.47
C ILE A 25 -14.55 -62.84 10.95
N SER A 26 -13.53 -63.30 10.23
CA SER A 26 -13.63 -63.57 8.79
C SER A 26 -14.28 -64.93 8.55
N THR A 27 -15.42 -64.94 7.86
CA THR A 27 -16.12 -66.18 7.45
C THR A 27 -15.27 -67.07 6.54
N GLN A 28 -14.25 -66.53 5.89
CA GLN A 28 -13.33 -67.29 5.04
C GLN A 28 -12.30 -68.12 5.83
N CYS A 29 -12.09 -67.84 7.12
CA CYS A 29 -11.13 -68.58 7.95
C CYS A 29 -11.71 -69.83 8.61
N GLN A 30 -13.04 -70.02 8.60
CA GLN A 30 -13.70 -71.15 9.27
C GLN A 30 -13.59 -72.49 8.52
N GLU A 31 -13.30 -72.48 7.22
CA GLU A 31 -13.38 -73.69 6.39
C GLU A 31 -12.06 -74.45 6.23
N LYS A 32 -10.94 -73.96 6.77
CA LYS A 32 -9.63 -74.64 6.66
C LYS A 32 -8.97 -74.80 8.02
N ARG A 33 -9.12 -75.99 8.63
CA ARG A 33 -8.63 -76.31 9.98
C ARG A 33 -7.11 -76.24 10.19
N ASP A 34 -6.31 -76.18 9.13
CA ASP A 34 -4.83 -76.24 9.21
C ASP A 34 -4.10 -74.99 8.66
N GLN A 35 -4.71 -73.80 8.74
CA GLN A 35 -4.06 -72.55 8.27
C GLN A 35 -3.94 -71.46 9.35
N SER A 36 -3.63 -71.84 10.59
CA SER A 36 -3.23 -70.87 11.64
C SER A 36 -2.06 -69.97 11.21
N PHE A 37 -1.17 -70.48 10.34
CA PHE A 37 -0.07 -69.71 9.75
C PHE A 37 -0.53 -68.63 8.75
N GLY A 38 -1.62 -68.85 8.00
CA GLY A 38 -2.11 -67.89 7.00
C GLY A 38 -2.70 -66.60 7.61
N CYS A 39 -3.31 -66.71 8.80
CA CYS A 39 -3.76 -65.52 9.55
C CYS A 39 -2.58 -64.73 10.12
N TYR A 40 -1.52 -65.40 10.57
CA TYR A 40 -0.34 -64.72 11.11
C TYR A 40 0.38 -63.90 10.03
N GLU A 41 0.55 -64.44 8.83
CA GLU A 41 1.16 -63.69 7.71
C GLU A 41 0.36 -62.43 7.35
N GLN A 42 -0.97 -62.51 7.33
CA GLN A 42 -1.82 -61.35 7.04
C GLN A 42 -1.74 -60.30 8.16
N ILE A 43 -1.70 -60.71 9.43
CA ILE A 43 -1.50 -59.81 10.57
C ILE A 43 -0.14 -59.11 10.45
N MET A 44 0.92 -59.86 10.13
CA MET A 44 2.26 -59.30 9.95
C MET A 44 2.33 -58.31 8.78
N VAL A 45 1.63 -58.57 7.66
CA VAL A 45 1.53 -57.62 6.54
C VAL A 45 0.81 -56.34 6.95
N VAL A 46 -0.28 -56.43 7.72
CA VAL A 46 -0.99 -55.24 8.23
C VAL A 46 -0.12 -54.47 9.22
N MET A 47 0.53 -55.17 10.15
CA MET A 47 1.41 -54.56 11.15
C MET A 47 2.61 -53.86 10.49
N ASN A 48 3.25 -54.47 9.49
CA ASN A 48 4.32 -53.83 8.72
C ASN A 48 3.84 -52.60 7.93
N ARG A 49 2.61 -52.60 7.40
CA ARG A 49 2.01 -51.42 6.76
C ARG A 49 1.77 -50.30 7.77
N LEU A 50 1.32 -50.63 8.99
CA LEU A 50 1.11 -49.65 10.06
C LEU A 50 2.44 -49.05 10.53
N ILE A 51 3.46 -49.87 10.76
CA ILE A 51 4.83 -49.41 11.10
C ILE A 51 5.37 -48.47 10.02
N LYS A 52 5.22 -48.84 8.74
CA LYS A 52 5.68 -47.99 7.63
C LYS A 52 4.94 -46.64 7.59
N LYS A 53 3.62 -46.63 7.84
CA LYS A 53 2.84 -45.38 7.94
C LYS A 53 3.28 -44.52 9.13
N HIS A 54 3.57 -45.13 10.28
CA HIS A 54 4.02 -44.41 11.46
C HIS A 54 5.38 -43.74 11.21
N ASN A 55 6.35 -44.48 10.64
CA ASN A 55 7.66 -43.92 10.27
C ASN A 55 7.54 -42.76 9.26
N GLN A 56 6.58 -42.80 8.33
CA GLN A 56 6.30 -41.70 7.40
C GLN A 56 5.75 -40.46 8.10
N ILE A 57 4.87 -40.65 9.10
CA ILE A 57 4.32 -39.57 9.92
C ILE A 57 5.45 -38.92 10.75
N ASP A 58 6.30 -39.73 11.37
CA ASP A 58 7.44 -39.23 12.15
C ASP A 58 8.40 -38.43 11.26
N GLN A 59 8.72 -38.93 10.07
CA GLN A 59 9.55 -38.22 9.10
C GLN A 59 8.93 -36.88 8.70
N LEU A 60 7.61 -36.83 8.45
CA LEU A 60 6.90 -35.58 8.15
C LEU A 60 6.94 -34.59 9.34
N HIS A 61 6.86 -35.08 10.58
CA HIS A 61 7.00 -34.23 11.77
C HIS A 61 8.43 -33.68 11.89
N PHE A 62 9.46 -34.49 11.62
CA PHE A 62 10.85 -34.03 11.60
C PHE A 62 11.09 -32.96 10.53
N ASP A 63 10.57 -33.16 9.31
CA ASP A 63 10.69 -32.17 8.23
C ASP A 63 10.05 -30.83 8.61
N LYS A 64 8.86 -30.87 9.24
CA LYS A 64 8.20 -29.66 9.77
C LYS A 64 9.00 -28.98 10.88
N ILE A 65 9.66 -29.74 11.76
CA ILE A 65 10.53 -29.17 12.80
C ILE A 65 11.73 -28.46 12.18
N ILE A 66 12.33 -29.02 11.12
CA ILE A 66 13.44 -28.41 10.37
C ILE A 66 12.96 -27.12 9.69
N GLU A 67 11.76 -27.13 9.10
CA GLU A 67 11.15 -25.95 8.48
C GLU A 67 10.91 -24.84 9.52
N ILE A 68 10.36 -25.17 10.70
CA ILE A 68 10.17 -24.22 11.81
C ILE A 68 11.51 -23.61 12.26
N LYS A 69 12.57 -24.42 12.41
CA LYS A 69 13.91 -23.90 12.77
C LYS A 69 14.43 -22.93 11.72
N THR A 70 14.23 -23.24 10.45
CA THR A 70 14.63 -22.37 9.32
C THR A 70 13.86 -21.05 9.34
N PHE A 71 12.54 -21.12 9.58
CA PHE A 71 11.68 -19.95 9.71
C PHE A 71 12.07 -19.05 10.90
N LEU A 72 12.37 -19.64 12.06
CA LEU A 72 12.85 -18.91 13.24
C LEU A 72 14.20 -18.21 12.97
N SER A 73 15.12 -18.86 12.26
CA SER A 73 16.38 -18.25 11.83
C SER A 73 16.16 -17.03 10.93
N GLN A 74 15.22 -17.12 9.98
CA GLN A 74 14.86 -15.98 9.12
C GLN A 74 14.24 -14.81 9.91
N ILE A 75 13.40 -15.09 10.92
CA ILE A 75 12.86 -14.06 11.81
C ILE A 75 13.99 -13.36 12.56
N GLN A 76 14.93 -14.12 13.12
CA GLN A 76 16.06 -13.57 13.86
C GLN A 76 16.96 -12.70 12.97
N GLN A 77 17.24 -13.11 11.74
CA GLN A 77 17.98 -12.30 10.76
C GLN A 77 17.25 -10.99 10.42
N LYS A 78 15.92 -11.02 10.27
CA LYS A 78 15.12 -9.80 10.02
C LYS A 78 15.13 -8.85 11.23
N GLN A 79 15.11 -9.39 12.45
CA GLN A 79 15.24 -8.59 13.67
C GLN A 79 16.62 -7.91 13.76
N GLN A 80 17.70 -8.64 13.43
CA GLN A 80 19.04 -8.08 13.43
C GLN A 80 19.19 -6.93 12.43
N LYS A 81 18.69 -7.09 11.20
CA LYS A 81 18.69 -6.01 10.18
C LYS A 81 17.90 -4.78 10.62
N LYS A 82 16.80 -4.96 11.35
CA LYS A 82 16.02 -3.85 11.90
C LYS A 82 16.81 -3.07 12.95
N ILE A 83 17.57 -3.76 13.79
CA ILE A 83 18.45 -3.13 14.79
C ILE A 83 19.55 -2.34 14.09
N GLU A 84 20.23 -2.92 13.10
CA GLU A 84 21.26 -2.23 12.31
C GLU A 84 20.73 -0.96 11.64
N LEU A 85 19.53 -1.01 11.04
CA LEU A 85 18.90 0.19 10.46
C LEU A 85 18.56 1.25 11.50
N LEU A 86 18.12 0.85 12.71
CA LEU A 86 17.87 1.79 13.80
C LEU A 86 19.16 2.46 14.28
N GLU A 87 20.26 1.72 14.35
CA GLU A 87 21.58 2.28 14.68
C GLU A 87 22.02 3.31 13.64
N ILE A 88 21.82 3.03 12.34
CA ILE A 88 22.09 3.99 11.26
C ILE A 88 21.22 5.25 11.41
N VAL A 89 19.92 5.10 11.70
CA VAL A 89 19.03 6.25 11.92
C VAL A 89 19.45 7.08 13.14
N ILE A 90 19.87 6.43 14.23
CA ILE A 90 20.39 7.11 15.43
C ILE A 90 21.69 7.85 15.10
N GLN A 91 22.60 7.24 14.35
CA GLN A 91 23.83 7.89 13.88
C GLN A 91 23.52 9.12 13.03
N ILE A 92 22.62 8.99 12.04
CA ILE A 92 22.19 10.13 11.21
C ILE A 92 21.60 11.25 12.07
N ARG A 93 20.73 10.92 13.03
CA ARG A 93 20.12 11.91 13.93
C ARG A 93 21.16 12.63 14.79
N ASN A 94 22.17 11.92 15.27
CA ASN A 94 23.25 12.54 16.04
C ASN A 94 24.11 13.45 15.15
N SER A 95 24.42 13.01 13.93
CA SER A 95 25.11 13.83 12.92
C SER A 95 24.28 15.03 12.45
N GLU A 96 22.95 14.94 12.44
CA GLU A 96 22.05 16.08 12.19
C GLU A 96 22.12 17.12 13.32
N SER A 97 22.40 16.70 14.56
CA SER A 97 22.61 17.65 15.68
C SER A 97 23.92 18.43 15.51
N ASP A 98 24.97 17.77 15.03
CA ASP A 98 26.25 18.41 14.71
C ASP A 98 26.12 19.34 13.49
N LEU A 99 25.35 18.92 12.47
CA LEU A 99 25.01 19.75 11.32
C LEU A 99 24.16 20.96 11.68
N LYS A 100 23.22 20.85 12.62
CA LYS A 100 22.43 22.00 13.10
C LYS A 100 23.31 23.03 13.79
N GLN A 101 24.29 22.60 14.58
CA GLN A 101 25.24 23.49 15.24
C GLN A 101 26.15 24.20 14.23
N ILE A 102 26.58 23.50 13.17
CA ILE A 102 27.32 24.09 12.04
C ILE A 102 26.43 25.04 11.21
N ILE A 103 25.15 24.70 11.01
CA ILE A 103 24.18 25.53 10.26
C ILE A 103 23.84 26.81 11.03
N GLU A 104 23.68 26.77 12.36
CA GLU A 104 23.52 27.98 13.19
C GLU A 104 24.76 28.87 13.09
N THR A 105 25.96 28.26 13.09
CA THR A 105 27.23 29.00 12.91
C THR A 105 27.37 29.60 11.50
N ILE A 106 26.80 28.97 10.47
CA ILE A 106 26.80 29.45 9.08
C ILE A 106 25.67 30.46 8.83
N GLN A 107 24.54 30.36 9.53
CA GLN A 107 23.38 31.26 9.39
C GLN A 107 23.65 32.64 9.96
N ASP A 108 24.45 32.75 11.03
CA ASP A 108 24.93 34.05 11.52
C ASP A 108 25.89 34.76 10.54
N GLN A 109 26.48 34.03 9.58
CA GLN A 109 27.35 34.60 8.54
C GLN A 109 26.66 34.82 7.18
N LYS A 110 25.44 34.31 6.98
CA LYS A 110 24.72 34.36 5.67
C LYS A 110 23.42 35.17 5.67
N SER A 111 23.08 35.84 6.77
CA SER A 111 21.89 36.69 6.90
C SER A 111 21.89 37.96 6.03
N VAL A 112 22.88 38.13 5.15
CA VAL A 112 22.88 39.15 4.09
C VAL A 112 23.38 38.49 2.79
N SER A 113 22.53 38.37 1.76
CA SER A 113 22.87 38.42 0.31
C SER A 113 22.53 37.23 -0.63
N LYS A 114 22.14 36.01 -0.23
CA LYS A 114 21.84 34.95 -1.24
C LYS A 114 20.70 34.01 -0.84
N ASN A 115 19.50 34.15 -1.43
CA ASN A 115 18.56 33.05 -1.71
C ASN A 115 17.26 33.48 -2.44
N GLN A 116 17.31 34.44 -3.37
CA GLN A 116 16.08 34.97 -4.00
C GLN A 116 15.90 34.70 -5.51
N THR A 117 16.74 33.89 -6.16
CA THR A 117 16.74 33.88 -7.64
C THR A 117 16.63 32.54 -8.35
N ASN A 118 16.49 31.39 -7.67
CA ASN A 118 16.16 30.19 -8.42
C ASN A 118 15.13 29.29 -7.73
N GLN A 119 13.86 29.53 -8.02
CA GLN A 119 12.74 28.67 -7.62
C GLN A 119 12.49 27.51 -8.60
N GLN A 120 13.40 27.24 -9.55
CA GLN A 120 13.30 26.10 -10.48
C GLN A 120 13.23 24.74 -9.75
N TRP A 121 13.72 24.64 -8.51
CA TRP A 121 13.60 23.41 -7.72
C TRP A 121 12.16 23.02 -7.39
N LEU A 122 11.19 23.92 -7.56
CA LEU A 122 9.76 23.63 -7.39
C LEU A 122 9.13 22.92 -8.59
N ILE A 123 9.82 22.85 -9.73
CA ILE A 123 9.27 22.23 -10.95
C ILE A 123 9.15 20.72 -10.74
N SER A 124 7.94 20.20 -10.95
CA SER A 124 7.59 18.77 -10.80
C SER A 124 7.46 18.27 -9.36
N GLU A 125 7.30 19.18 -8.40
CA GLU A 125 7.26 18.83 -6.98
C GLU A 125 5.84 18.78 -6.43
N ILE A 126 5.60 17.81 -5.53
CA ILE A 126 4.43 17.77 -4.66
C ILE A 126 4.90 18.07 -3.24
N LEU A 127 4.39 19.14 -2.65
CA LEU A 127 4.76 19.60 -1.31
C LEU A 127 3.58 19.46 -0.34
N GLU A 128 3.89 19.06 0.89
CA GLU A 128 2.93 18.88 1.97
C GLU A 128 3.14 19.86 3.12
N ASN A 129 2.04 20.25 3.76
CA ASN A 129 2.01 21.03 5.01
C ASN A 129 2.94 22.27 4.98
N ARG A 130 2.94 22.99 3.86
CA ARG A 130 3.75 24.20 3.67
C ARG A 130 3.06 25.43 4.24
N SER A 131 3.85 26.43 4.60
CA SER A 131 3.36 27.73 5.05
C SER A 131 3.09 28.64 3.84
N VAL A 132 2.00 29.42 3.87
CA VAL A 132 1.70 30.41 2.80
C VAL A 132 2.83 31.45 2.67
N GLN A 133 3.57 31.73 3.75
CA GLN A 133 4.71 32.65 3.75
C GLN A 133 5.85 32.17 2.83
N GLU A 134 6.01 30.86 2.64
CA GLU A 134 7.00 30.30 1.68
C GLU A 134 6.70 30.71 0.23
N PHE A 135 5.45 31.09 -0.04
CA PHE A 135 4.95 31.50 -1.36
C PHE A 135 4.82 33.04 -1.48
N GLN A 136 5.51 33.83 -0.66
CA GLN A 136 5.45 35.31 -0.73
C GLN A 136 5.92 35.90 -2.07
N ASN A 137 6.81 35.20 -2.78
CA ASN A 137 7.27 35.56 -4.12
C ASN A 137 6.31 35.08 -5.22
N PHE A 138 5.16 34.51 -4.86
CA PHE A 138 4.10 34.16 -5.79
C PHE A 138 2.97 35.18 -5.73
N THR A 139 2.28 35.32 -6.86
CA THR A 139 1.00 36.01 -6.99
C THR A 139 -0.11 34.98 -6.83
N LEU A 140 -1.06 35.24 -5.92
CA LEU A 140 -2.27 34.44 -5.79
C LEU A 140 -3.23 34.78 -6.93
N LEU A 141 -3.45 33.85 -7.85
CA LEU A 141 -4.34 34.03 -9.01
C LEU A 141 -5.79 33.68 -8.68
N TYR A 142 -6.00 32.68 -7.83
CA TYR A 142 -7.32 32.17 -7.48
C TYR A 142 -7.32 31.64 -6.06
N GLU A 143 -8.33 32.02 -5.28
CA GLU A 143 -8.65 31.39 -4.00
C GLU A 143 -10.16 31.24 -3.88
N ASN A 144 -10.65 30.02 -3.65
CA ASN A 144 -12.07 29.80 -3.42
C ASN A 144 -12.34 28.57 -2.56
N SER A 145 -13.42 28.60 -1.80
CA SER A 145 -13.80 27.48 -0.92
C SER A 145 -14.05 26.21 -1.72
N PHE A 146 -13.69 25.07 -1.11
CA PHE A 146 -14.05 23.75 -1.59
C PHE A 146 -15.58 23.49 -1.57
N SER A 147 -16.40 24.46 -1.19
CA SER A 147 -17.85 24.41 -1.34
C SER A 147 -18.34 25.02 -2.66
N LYS A 148 -17.47 25.61 -3.48
CA LYS A 148 -17.86 26.32 -4.72
C LYS A 148 -17.29 25.64 -5.96
N PRO A 149 -18.03 25.58 -7.08
CA PRO A 149 -17.52 24.97 -8.31
C PRO A 149 -16.38 25.81 -8.90
N PHE A 150 -15.43 25.14 -9.56
CA PHE A 150 -14.43 25.81 -10.38
C PHE A 150 -14.98 25.91 -11.81
N THR A 151 -15.30 27.13 -12.24
CA THR A 151 -16.02 27.37 -13.50
C THR A 151 -15.07 27.54 -14.69
N ASN A 152 -15.57 27.28 -15.90
CA ASN A 152 -14.82 27.59 -17.14
C ASN A 152 -14.40 29.06 -17.22
N TYR A 153 -15.24 29.99 -16.73
CA TYR A 153 -14.87 31.39 -16.65
C TYR A 153 -13.64 31.61 -15.76
N SER A 154 -13.61 31.00 -14.57
CA SER A 154 -12.45 31.06 -13.68
C SER A 154 -11.19 30.50 -14.34
N TYR A 155 -11.33 29.38 -15.05
CA TYR A 155 -10.24 28.77 -15.82
C TYR A 155 -9.68 29.71 -16.89
N GLU A 156 -10.54 30.28 -17.74
CA GLU A 156 -10.14 31.19 -18.81
C GLU A 156 -9.43 32.43 -18.27
N GLN A 157 -9.92 33.02 -17.17
CA GLN A 157 -9.28 34.16 -16.52
C GLN A 157 -7.88 33.83 -15.99
N ILE A 158 -7.67 32.60 -15.49
CA ILE A 158 -6.36 32.16 -15.03
C ILE A 158 -5.42 31.94 -16.22
N LEU A 159 -5.88 31.27 -17.27
CA LEU A 159 -5.07 31.07 -18.48
C LEU A 159 -4.61 32.40 -19.09
N LEU A 160 -5.51 33.38 -19.18
CA LEU A 160 -5.19 34.71 -19.71
C LEU A 160 -4.06 35.38 -18.93
N LYS A 161 -4.06 35.28 -17.60
CA LYS A 161 -3.01 35.84 -16.74
C LYS A 161 -1.71 35.08 -16.85
N VAL A 162 -1.77 33.75 -16.78
CA VAL A 162 -0.59 32.87 -16.77
C VAL A 162 0.18 32.95 -18.09
N PHE A 163 -0.53 33.03 -19.22
CA PHE A 163 0.08 33.05 -20.55
C PHE A 163 0.16 34.45 -21.16
N GLN A 164 -0.09 35.52 -20.39
CA GLN A 164 -0.08 36.90 -20.86
C GLN A 164 1.26 37.30 -21.51
N ASP A 165 2.37 36.94 -20.85
CA ASP A 165 3.72 37.36 -21.26
C ASP A 165 4.42 36.36 -22.19
N LYS A 166 3.70 35.32 -22.64
CA LYS A 166 4.22 34.21 -23.48
C LYS A 166 5.41 33.44 -22.88
N LYS A 167 5.70 33.63 -21.60
CA LYS A 167 6.68 32.83 -20.85
C LYS A 167 5.97 31.73 -20.10
N ASP A 168 6.59 30.56 -20.05
CA ASP A 168 6.08 29.43 -19.29
C ASP A 168 6.51 29.56 -17.83
N GLN A 169 5.64 30.15 -17.01
CA GLN A 169 5.92 30.45 -15.61
C GLN A 169 5.62 29.25 -14.70
N ILE A 170 6.23 29.23 -13.51
CA ILE A 170 5.90 28.23 -12.49
C ILE A 170 4.53 28.56 -11.89
N VAL A 171 3.63 27.59 -11.94
CA VAL A 171 2.30 27.63 -11.35
C VAL A 171 2.20 26.52 -10.31
N CYS A 172 1.55 26.85 -9.19
CA CYS A 172 1.29 25.90 -8.13
C CYS A 172 -0.21 25.81 -7.84
N ILE A 173 -0.75 24.60 -7.83
CA ILE A 173 -2.17 24.32 -7.53
C ILE A 173 -2.24 23.48 -6.26
N GLY A 174 -3.13 23.82 -5.34
CA GLY A 174 -3.26 23.04 -4.12
C GLY A 174 -4.47 23.34 -3.25
N ALA A 175 -4.43 22.77 -2.06
CA ALA A 175 -5.42 22.97 -1.00
C ALA A 175 -4.84 23.77 0.16
N LYS A 176 -5.56 24.81 0.58
CA LYS A 176 -5.20 25.70 1.69
C LYS A 176 -6.21 25.56 2.83
N LEU A 177 -5.74 25.51 4.07
CA LEU A 177 -6.54 25.65 5.28
C LEU A 177 -5.88 26.71 6.16
N ASN A 178 -6.56 27.85 6.34
CA ASN A 178 -6.01 29.03 7.03
C ASN A 178 -4.67 29.48 6.40
N LEU A 179 -3.57 29.49 7.16
CA LEU A 179 -2.23 29.90 6.69
C LEU A 179 -1.38 28.71 6.21
N ASN A 180 -1.96 27.52 6.12
CA ASN A 180 -1.26 26.28 5.77
C ASN A 180 -1.75 25.75 4.42
N LEU A 181 -0.80 25.43 3.55
CA LEU A 181 -1.00 24.69 2.31
C LEU A 181 -0.87 23.21 2.63
N LYS A 182 -2.00 22.50 2.66
CA LYS A 182 -2.04 21.09 3.04
C LYS A 182 -1.28 20.23 2.05
N LEU A 183 -1.56 20.45 0.76
CA LEU A 183 -0.95 19.76 -0.37
C LEU A 183 -0.92 20.72 -1.55
N ILE A 184 0.22 20.85 -2.21
CA ILE A 184 0.40 21.73 -3.37
C ILE A 184 1.35 21.10 -4.39
N GLY A 185 0.94 21.05 -5.64
CA GLY A 185 1.76 20.60 -6.76
C GLY A 185 2.25 21.82 -7.54
N CYS A 186 3.53 21.86 -7.89
CA CYS A 186 4.14 22.96 -8.62
C CYS A 186 4.78 22.48 -9.92
N ASP A 187 4.59 23.24 -10.99
CA ASP A 187 5.15 22.92 -12.30
C ASP A 187 5.17 24.12 -13.24
N LEU A 188 5.69 23.92 -14.44
CA LEU A 188 5.48 24.85 -15.55
C LEU A 188 3.99 24.92 -15.92
N ALA A 189 3.51 26.12 -16.20
CA ALA A 189 2.13 26.37 -16.59
C ALA A 189 1.66 25.50 -17.76
N SER A 190 2.52 25.29 -18.77
CA SER A 190 2.23 24.44 -19.92
C SER A 190 1.95 22.99 -19.52
N GLU A 191 2.60 22.50 -18.46
CA GLU A 191 2.39 21.16 -17.92
C GLU A 191 1.11 21.09 -17.08
N VAL A 192 0.91 22.07 -16.17
CA VAL A 192 -0.26 22.13 -15.29
C VAL A 192 -1.58 22.21 -16.07
N PHE A 193 -1.63 23.02 -17.13
CA PHE A 193 -2.85 23.30 -17.89
C PHE A 193 -2.99 22.47 -19.17
N SER A 194 -2.13 21.47 -19.38
CA SER A 194 -2.25 20.55 -20.51
C SER A 194 -3.47 19.64 -20.36
N LEU A 195 -4.34 19.64 -21.39
CA LEU A 195 -5.53 18.79 -21.43
C LEU A 195 -5.16 17.30 -21.43
N THR A 196 -5.89 16.54 -20.62
CA THR A 196 -5.75 15.08 -20.54
C THR A 196 -6.75 14.41 -21.45
N GLN A 197 -6.26 13.53 -22.32
CA GLN A 197 -7.10 12.83 -23.30
C GLN A 197 -7.79 11.59 -22.70
N ASN A 198 -7.20 10.99 -21.67
CA ASN A 198 -7.70 9.76 -21.04
C ASN A 198 -8.19 10.03 -19.61
N ALA A 199 -9.48 9.77 -19.33
CA ALA A 199 -10.05 9.92 -18.00
C ALA A 199 -9.58 8.86 -16.98
N TYR A 200 -8.80 7.87 -17.43
CA TYR A 200 -8.27 6.75 -16.62
C TYR A 200 -6.75 6.78 -16.46
N SER A 201 -6.08 7.83 -16.94
CA SER A 201 -4.63 7.95 -16.80
C SER A 201 -4.23 9.41 -16.72
N ALA A 202 -3.50 9.76 -15.66
CA ALA A 202 -2.84 11.05 -15.57
C ALA A 202 -1.65 11.08 -16.54
N ARG A 203 -1.32 12.28 -17.00
CA ARG A 203 -0.21 12.52 -17.92
C ARG A 203 1.06 12.71 -17.10
N LYS A 204 2.11 11.93 -17.41
CA LYS A 204 3.43 12.14 -16.78
C LYS A 204 3.97 13.50 -17.21
N ASN A 205 4.45 14.30 -16.27
CA ASN A 205 5.26 15.48 -16.60
C ASN A 205 6.56 15.05 -17.29
N LYS A 206 7.04 15.87 -18.22
CA LYS A 206 8.37 15.71 -18.85
C LYS A 206 9.53 15.99 -17.89
N ASN A 207 9.31 16.81 -16.86
CA ASN A 207 10.36 17.33 -16.00
C ASN A 207 10.53 16.57 -14.67
N GLY A 208 9.66 15.60 -14.37
CA GLY A 208 9.77 14.85 -13.11
C GLY A 208 8.68 13.79 -12.93
N GLU A 209 8.42 13.45 -11.66
CA GLU A 209 7.59 12.30 -11.28
C GLU A 209 6.14 12.66 -10.92
N ILE A 210 5.78 13.95 -10.99
CA ILE A 210 4.38 14.37 -10.88
C ILE A 210 3.59 13.99 -12.14
N TYR A 211 2.36 13.54 -11.92
CA TYR A 211 1.40 13.27 -12.98
C TYR A 211 0.26 14.28 -12.89
N TRP A 212 0.11 15.11 -13.91
CA TRP A 212 -0.95 16.10 -14.01
C TRP A 212 -2.14 15.55 -14.78
N TYR A 213 -3.33 16.03 -14.43
CA TYR A 213 -4.50 15.81 -15.25
C TYR A 213 -5.44 17.00 -15.24
N TRP A 214 -6.01 17.27 -16.40
CA TRP A 214 -7.03 18.28 -16.61
C TRP A 214 -8.07 17.74 -17.59
N PHE A 215 -9.25 17.41 -17.08
CA PHE A 215 -10.37 16.94 -17.89
C PHE A 215 -11.55 17.90 -17.66
N SER A 216 -11.80 18.78 -18.64
CA SER A 216 -12.65 19.98 -18.47
C SER A 216 -14.04 19.70 -17.91
N SER A 217 -14.66 18.57 -18.26
CA SER A 217 -16.00 18.17 -17.81
C SER A 217 -16.02 17.24 -16.59
N LYS A 218 -14.87 16.98 -15.96
CA LYS A 218 -14.76 16.06 -14.83
C LYS A 218 -13.99 16.67 -13.67
N SER A 219 -12.67 16.77 -13.80
CA SER A 219 -11.79 17.20 -12.71
C SER A 219 -10.42 17.57 -13.21
N PHE A 220 -9.67 18.28 -12.37
CA PHE A 220 -8.24 18.50 -12.54
C PHE A 220 -7.48 18.25 -11.25
N GLY A 221 -6.17 18.07 -11.35
CA GLY A 221 -5.28 17.94 -10.21
C GLY A 221 -3.98 17.23 -10.56
N PHE A 222 -3.38 16.61 -9.56
CA PHE A 222 -2.12 15.89 -9.69
C PHE A 222 -2.06 14.65 -8.80
N SER A 223 -1.13 13.75 -9.13
CA SER A 223 -0.87 12.49 -8.43
C SER A 223 0.63 12.15 -8.54
N PRO A 224 1.22 11.43 -7.57
CA PRO A 224 2.56 10.87 -7.68
C PRO A 224 2.65 9.68 -8.65
N ASN A 225 1.53 9.19 -9.19
CA ASN A 225 1.50 8.10 -10.15
C ASN A 225 0.41 8.31 -11.22
N ARG A 226 0.46 7.51 -12.29
CA ARG A 226 -0.45 7.64 -13.43
C ARG A 226 -1.89 7.22 -13.16
N ASN A 227 -2.13 6.39 -12.14
CA ASN A 227 -3.39 5.67 -11.96
C ASN A 227 -4.44 6.64 -11.44
N ILE A 228 -5.37 7.02 -12.30
CA ILE A 228 -6.51 7.87 -11.96
C ILE A 228 -7.78 7.26 -12.57
N ALA A 229 -8.94 7.44 -11.97
CA ALA A 229 -10.24 7.11 -12.56
C ALA A 229 -11.23 8.25 -12.33
N LEU A 230 -11.33 9.17 -13.29
CA LEU A 230 -12.12 10.41 -13.16
C LEU A 230 -13.64 10.19 -13.37
N ASN A 231 -14.14 8.97 -13.23
CA ASN A 231 -15.56 8.67 -13.43
C ASN A 231 -16.42 9.03 -12.21
N ASN A 232 -15.93 8.75 -11.01
CA ASN A 232 -16.55 9.04 -9.71
C ASN A 232 -15.42 9.05 -8.69
N ILE A 233 -14.77 10.20 -8.43
CA ILE A 233 -13.62 10.34 -7.53
C ILE A 233 -12.82 9.03 -7.31
N ASP A 234 -12.35 8.44 -8.40
CA ASP A 234 -11.12 7.70 -8.39
C ASP A 234 -10.92 6.68 -7.24
N GLU A 235 -11.69 5.60 -7.28
CA GLU A 235 -11.58 4.47 -6.34
C GLU A 235 -10.31 3.63 -6.55
N GLU A 236 -9.55 3.85 -7.62
CA GLU A 236 -8.46 2.95 -8.03
C GLU A 236 -7.22 3.01 -7.13
N ASP A 237 -6.92 4.16 -6.52
CA ASP A 237 -5.81 4.30 -5.58
C ASP A 237 -6.27 4.98 -4.28
N PRO A 238 -6.96 4.25 -3.38
CA PRO A 238 -7.52 4.81 -2.16
C PRO A 238 -6.46 5.24 -1.14
N PHE A 239 -5.21 4.80 -1.32
CA PHE A 239 -4.12 5.00 -0.35
C PHE A 239 -3.13 6.08 -0.76
N CYS A 240 -3.26 6.67 -1.95
CA CYS A 240 -2.39 7.76 -2.36
C CYS A 240 -2.57 9.02 -1.49
N GLU A 241 -1.60 9.30 -0.62
CA GLU A 241 -1.58 10.44 0.31
C GLU A 241 -1.17 11.77 -0.35
N LEU A 242 -0.49 11.70 -1.50
CA LEU A 242 0.01 12.87 -2.23
C LEU A 242 -0.89 13.26 -3.42
N ARG A 243 -2.18 12.92 -3.34
CA ARG A 243 -3.11 13.17 -4.43
C ARG A 243 -3.96 14.40 -4.20
N PHE A 244 -4.07 15.22 -5.24
CA PHE A 244 -5.03 16.31 -5.30
C PHE A 244 -6.00 16.11 -6.45
N SER A 245 -7.29 16.25 -6.19
CA SER A 245 -8.33 16.22 -7.21
C SER A 245 -9.43 17.22 -6.90
N TYR A 246 -9.82 18.00 -7.91
CA TYR A 246 -10.86 19.00 -7.79
C TYR A 246 -11.84 18.88 -8.96
N CYS A 247 -13.11 18.62 -8.66
CA CYS A 247 -14.16 18.50 -9.66
C CYS A 247 -14.50 19.86 -10.30
N THR A 248 -14.64 19.86 -11.64
CA THR A 248 -15.03 21.04 -12.42
C THR A 248 -16.54 21.13 -12.64
N THR A 249 -17.29 20.07 -12.31
CA THR A 249 -18.74 20.03 -12.50
C THR A 249 -19.49 20.61 -11.31
N LYS A 250 -20.82 20.71 -11.44
CA LYS A 250 -21.70 21.15 -10.34
C LYS A 250 -21.77 20.15 -9.18
N ASN A 251 -21.28 18.91 -9.36
CA ASN A 251 -21.24 17.94 -8.28
C ASN A 251 -20.09 18.25 -7.32
N LEU A 252 -20.38 18.98 -6.24
CA LEU A 252 -19.39 19.48 -5.29
C LEU A 252 -18.85 18.40 -4.35
N GLU A 253 -19.46 17.22 -4.35
CA GLU A 253 -19.06 16.08 -3.51
C GLU A 253 -17.72 15.49 -3.94
N ASP A 254 -17.24 15.84 -5.15
CA ASP A 254 -16.13 15.15 -5.80
C ASP A 254 -14.76 15.84 -5.65
N ARG A 255 -14.26 15.98 -4.41
CA ARG A 255 -12.96 16.63 -4.13
C ARG A 255 -12.08 15.80 -3.22
N ARG A 256 -10.81 15.67 -3.59
CA ARG A 256 -9.82 14.83 -2.89
C ARG A 256 -8.56 15.61 -2.54
N ILE A 257 -8.14 15.50 -1.28
CA ILE A 257 -6.81 15.90 -0.81
C ILE A 257 -6.25 14.72 -0.02
N GLY A 258 -5.19 14.10 -0.53
CA GLY A 258 -4.59 12.90 0.00
C GLY A 258 -5.46 11.64 -0.14
N SER A 259 -5.40 10.75 0.85
CA SER A 259 -6.03 9.42 0.76
C SER A 259 -7.57 9.48 0.80
N LEU A 260 -8.24 8.51 0.15
CA LEU A 260 -9.71 8.42 0.17
C LEU A 260 -10.27 8.15 1.58
N LYS A 261 -9.49 7.58 2.50
CA LYS A 261 -9.94 7.42 3.89
C LYS A 261 -10.03 8.75 4.65
N ALA A 262 -9.33 9.77 4.17
CA ALA A 262 -9.34 11.13 4.75
C ALA A 262 -10.42 12.05 4.15
N TYR A 263 -11.28 11.52 3.26
CA TYR A 263 -12.29 12.30 2.50
C TYR A 263 -13.25 13.14 3.36
N LYS A 264 -13.42 12.77 4.63
CA LYS A 264 -14.54 13.24 5.46
C LYS A 264 -14.54 14.73 5.82
N ASN A 265 -13.57 15.55 5.40
CA ASN A 265 -13.56 17.00 5.70
C ASN A 265 -12.93 17.89 4.61
N THR A 266 -13.16 17.63 3.32
CA THR A 266 -12.56 18.46 2.24
C THR A 266 -13.19 19.86 2.08
N LYS A 267 -14.39 20.12 2.65
CA LYS A 267 -15.10 21.41 2.52
C LYS A 267 -14.41 22.58 3.24
N GLU A 268 -13.58 22.29 4.24
CA GLU A 268 -12.87 23.30 5.04
C GLU A 268 -11.71 23.94 4.27
N TYR A 269 -11.27 23.33 3.18
CA TYR A 269 -10.14 23.81 2.39
C TYR A 269 -10.57 24.83 1.34
N ASN A 270 -9.63 25.68 0.92
CA ASN A 270 -9.74 26.52 -0.25
C ASN A 270 -8.85 25.97 -1.38
N LEU A 271 -9.34 26.00 -2.62
CA LEU A 271 -8.52 25.80 -3.81
C LEU A 271 -7.73 27.07 -4.01
N VAL A 272 -6.41 26.91 -4.12
CA VAL A 272 -5.48 27.99 -4.38
C VAL A 272 -4.67 27.72 -5.63
N ILE A 273 -4.46 28.77 -6.42
CA ILE A 273 -3.59 28.75 -7.59
C ILE A 273 -2.65 29.94 -7.49
N TYR A 274 -1.35 29.63 -7.42
CA TYR A 274 -0.26 30.59 -7.33
C TYR A 274 0.54 30.61 -8.62
N MET A 275 1.14 31.75 -8.93
CA MET A 275 2.05 31.93 -10.07
C MET A 275 3.28 32.70 -9.61
N LEU A 276 4.48 32.25 -9.96
CA LEU A 276 5.72 32.90 -9.55
C LEU A 276 5.79 34.33 -10.10
N LYS A 277 6.07 35.31 -9.23
CA LYS A 277 6.29 36.70 -9.65
C LYS A 277 7.56 36.79 -10.50
N GLU A 278 7.52 37.61 -11.54
CA GLU A 278 8.76 38.04 -12.19
C GLU A 278 9.52 38.94 -11.21
N ASN A 279 10.81 38.66 -11.02
CA ASN A 279 11.71 39.58 -10.35
C ASN A 279 11.94 40.76 -11.31
N ASN A 280 11.16 41.83 -11.16
CA ASN A 280 11.41 43.11 -11.81
C ASN A 280 12.66 43.78 -11.24
#